data_AF-A0A944MLP2-F1
#
_entry.id   AF-A0A944MLP2-F1
#
_cell.length_a   1.000
_cell.length_b   1.000
_cell.length_c   1.000
_cell.angle_alpha   90.00
_cell.angle_beta   90.00
_cell.angle_gamma   90.00
#
_symmetry.space_group_name_H-M   'P 1'
#
loop_
_entity.id
_entity.type
_entity.pdbx_description
1 polymer ?
#
loop_
_entity_poly.entity_id
_entity_poly.type
_entity_poly.pdbx_seq_one_letter_code
_entity_poly.pdbx_strand_id
1 'polypeptide(L)'
;MPEQTIEYCSLHYLNQWITKDHKFCIILSNGNKEEKIQALKEAGNFYGIARNLPLKYDVKKGIQRYKPVLDIIDNVNLDYFKENPIKKIIEIEGKISKQYGDRGVLSLTTKFLWLKIQHPVIIYDSQAKNALGLKTALYESYYEKWLCEFLKRENEIKEKCEELAKIHKYAITYQKNTKIDIGKNAKKYIKKISSEKWFHERVFDIYLWHKGK
;
A
#
# COMPACT_ATOMS: atom_id res chain seq x y z
N MET A 1 -17.97 -15.21 -9.30
CA MET A 1 -16.56 -15.64 -9.31
C MET A 1 -16.30 -16.42 -8.03
N PRO A 2 -15.46 -17.47 -8.03
CA PRO A 2 -15.12 -18.16 -6.80
C PRO A 2 -14.49 -17.20 -5.79
N GLU A 3 -14.82 -17.37 -4.50
CA GLU A 3 -14.16 -16.66 -3.40
C GLU A 3 -12.66 -16.94 -3.47
N GLN A 4 -11.84 -15.89 -3.48
CA GLN A 4 -10.39 -16.05 -3.57
C GLN A 4 -9.84 -16.47 -2.21
N THR A 5 -9.06 -17.54 -2.19
CA THR A 5 -8.45 -18.08 -0.97
C THR A 5 -7.29 -17.19 -0.49
N ILE A 6 -6.91 -17.32 0.79
CA ILE A 6 -5.71 -16.66 1.32
C ILE A 6 -4.44 -17.09 0.57
N GLU A 7 -4.37 -18.37 0.16
CA GLU A 7 -3.30 -18.89 -0.68
C GLU A 7 -3.18 -18.11 -2.00
N TYR A 8 -4.29 -17.97 -2.74
CA TYR A 8 -4.32 -17.16 -3.96
C TYR A 8 -3.88 -15.71 -3.69
N CYS A 9 -4.40 -15.09 -2.63
CA CYS A 9 -4.10 -13.70 -2.29
C CYS A 9 -2.62 -13.51 -1.94
N SER A 10 -2.00 -14.49 -1.28
CA SER A 10 -0.58 -14.48 -0.92
C SER A 10 0.34 -14.51 -2.15
N LEU A 11 0.03 -15.39 -3.12
CA LEU A 11 0.74 -15.46 -4.40
C LEU A 11 0.50 -14.21 -5.25
N HIS A 12 -0.75 -13.74 -5.31
CA HIS A 12 -1.11 -12.51 -6.00
C HIS A 12 -0.31 -11.33 -5.46
N TYR A 13 -0.24 -11.18 -4.14
CA TYR A 13 0.51 -10.10 -3.54
C TYR A 13 2.01 -10.21 -3.75
N LEU A 14 2.59 -11.42 -3.68
CA LEU A 14 4.00 -11.62 -3.99
C LEU A 14 4.34 -11.09 -5.40
N ASN A 15 3.51 -11.44 -6.38
CA ASN A 15 3.68 -10.97 -7.75
C ASN A 15 3.53 -9.45 -7.85
N GLN A 16 2.54 -8.86 -7.19
CA GLN A 16 2.37 -7.41 -7.14
C GLN A 16 3.58 -6.71 -6.49
N TRP A 17 4.08 -7.24 -5.37
CA TRP A 17 5.23 -6.69 -4.66
C TRP A 17 6.47 -6.67 -5.55
N ILE A 18 6.82 -7.82 -6.14
CA ILE A 18 7.99 -7.95 -7.02
C ILE A 18 7.84 -7.04 -8.24
N THR A 19 6.63 -6.92 -8.78
CA THR A 19 6.46 -6.25 -10.08
C THR A 19 6.20 -4.74 -10.00
N LYS A 20 5.69 -4.26 -8.86
CA LYS A 20 5.20 -2.87 -8.69
C LYS A 20 5.63 -2.27 -7.36
N ASP A 21 5.05 -2.74 -6.25
CA ASP A 21 5.10 -1.99 -4.98
C ASP A 21 6.52 -1.81 -4.46
N HIS A 22 7.37 -2.83 -4.57
CA HIS A 22 8.76 -2.75 -4.10
C HIS A 22 9.55 -1.62 -4.76
N LYS A 23 9.34 -1.39 -6.07
CA LYS A 23 9.98 -0.28 -6.80
C LYS A 23 9.56 1.06 -6.19
N PHE A 24 8.27 1.23 -5.92
CA PHE A 24 7.74 2.46 -5.35
C PHE A 24 8.28 2.69 -3.93
N CYS A 25 8.32 1.66 -3.08
CA CYS A 25 8.85 1.76 -1.73
C CYS A 25 10.34 2.18 -1.70
N ILE A 26 11.16 1.59 -2.58
CA ILE A 26 12.58 1.95 -2.70
C ILE A 26 12.73 3.42 -3.14
N ILE A 27 12.03 3.83 -4.19
CA ILE A 27 12.15 5.19 -4.73
C ILE A 27 11.64 6.22 -3.72
N LEU A 28 10.52 5.96 -3.03
CA LEU A 28 10.00 6.88 -2.01
C LEU A 28 10.89 6.97 -0.77
N SER A 29 11.73 5.97 -0.52
CA SER A 29 12.70 6.01 0.58
C SER A 29 13.99 6.71 0.19
N ASN A 30 14.54 6.38 -0.98
CA ASN A 30 15.94 6.70 -1.32
C ASN A 30 16.12 7.56 -2.58
N GLY A 31 15.06 7.79 -3.35
CA GLY A 31 15.12 8.54 -4.60
C GLY A 31 15.29 10.05 -4.38
N ASN A 32 15.73 10.75 -5.42
CA ASN A 32 15.68 12.21 -5.44
C ASN A 32 14.23 12.72 -5.60
N LYS A 33 14.05 14.04 -5.52
CA LYS A 33 12.71 14.66 -5.53
C LYS A 33 11.95 14.33 -6.81
N GLU A 34 12.60 14.38 -7.96
CA GLU A 34 12.02 14.11 -9.27
C GLU A 34 11.59 12.65 -9.41
N GLU A 35 12.44 11.72 -8.97
CA GLU A 35 12.15 10.28 -8.95
C GLU A 35 10.97 9.96 -8.03
N LYS A 36 10.93 10.56 -6.83
CA LYS A 36 9.82 10.39 -5.88
C LYS A 36 8.50 10.90 -6.46
N ILE A 37 8.50 12.06 -7.11
CA ILE A 37 7.29 12.60 -7.76
C ILE A 37 6.82 11.67 -8.88
N GLN A 38 7.74 11.17 -9.71
CA GLN A 38 7.41 10.22 -10.77
C GLN A 38 6.87 8.91 -10.20
N ALA A 39 7.43 8.40 -9.09
CA ALA A 39 6.92 7.23 -8.40
C ALA A 39 5.50 7.43 -7.84
N LEU A 40 5.19 8.59 -7.24
CA LEU A 40 3.84 8.92 -6.79
C LEU A 40 2.83 8.96 -7.95
N LYS A 41 3.25 9.47 -9.11
CA LYS A 41 2.43 9.47 -10.32
C LYS A 41 2.14 8.05 -10.81
N GLU A 42 3.15 7.20 -10.89
CA GLU A 42 3.01 5.80 -11.31
C GLU A 42 2.14 5.00 -10.34
N ALA A 43 2.40 5.13 -9.02
CA ALA A 43 1.60 4.50 -7.98
C ALA A 43 0.15 5.01 -8.00
N GLY A 44 -0.06 6.32 -8.18
CA GLY A 44 -1.37 6.92 -8.25
C GLY A 44 -2.23 6.36 -9.40
N ASN A 45 -1.60 6.07 -10.55
CA ASN A 45 -2.26 5.41 -11.67
C ASN A 45 -2.52 3.93 -11.38
N PHE A 46 -1.52 3.21 -10.87
CA PHE A 46 -1.63 1.78 -10.56
C PHE A 46 -2.77 1.48 -9.57
N TYR A 47 -2.91 2.30 -8.52
CA TYR A 47 -3.96 2.16 -7.53
C TYR A 47 -5.29 2.83 -7.91
N GLY A 48 -5.40 3.46 -9.08
CA GLY A 48 -6.62 4.16 -9.52
C GLY A 48 -7.00 5.38 -8.66
N ILE A 49 -6.04 5.97 -7.95
CA ILE A 49 -6.24 7.11 -7.03
C ILE A 49 -5.84 8.47 -7.64
N ALA A 50 -5.22 8.48 -8.82
CA ALA A 50 -4.79 9.69 -9.52
C ALA A 50 -5.93 10.71 -9.77
N ARG A 51 -7.17 10.21 -9.91
CA ARG A 51 -8.39 11.03 -10.09
C ARG A 51 -8.74 11.89 -8.87
N ASN A 52 -8.20 11.56 -7.70
CA ASN A 52 -8.46 12.29 -6.46
C ASN A 52 -7.63 13.57 -6.34
N LEU A 53 -6.62 13.77 -7.22
CA LEU A 53 -5.79 14.96 -7.30
C LEU A 53 -6.05 15.72 -8.61
N PRO A 54 -7.00 16.65 -8.64
CA PRO A 54 -7.32 17.39 -9.85
C PRO A 54 -6.16 18.29 -10.30
N LEU A 55 -5.87 18.28 -11.60
CA LEU A 55 -4.77 19.03 -12.21
C LEU A 55 -4.83 20.54 -11.97
N LYS A 56 -6.01 21.08 -11.60
CA LYS A 56 -6.20 22.52 -11.35
C LYS A 56 -5.47 23.03 -10.09
N TYR A 57 -5.07 22.12 -9.20
CA TYR A 57 -4.40 22.47 -7.95
C TYR A 57 -2.88 22.31 -8.01
N ASP A 58 -2.36 21.65 -9.04
CA ASP A 58 -0.93 21.52 -9.28
C ASP A 58 -0.54 22.01 -10.68
N VAL A 59 -0.75 21.21 -11.71
CA VAL A 59 -0.25 21.46 -13.08
C VAL A 59 -0.76 22.78 -13.64
N LYS A 60 -2.05 23.11 -13.48
CA LYS A 60 -2.60 24.37 -13.98
C LYS A 60 -2.17 25.61 -13.18
N LYS A 61 -1.52 25.41 -12.03
CA LYS A 61 -0.84 26.46 -11.25
C LYS A 61 0.67 26.53 -11.54
N GLY A 62 1.16 25.80 -12.54
CA GLY A 62 2.59 25.70 -12.85
C GLY A 62 3.39 24.83 -11.87
N ILE A 63 2.71 24.05 -11.02
CA ILE A 63 3.35 23.16 -10.04
C ILE A 63 3.49 21.77 -10.67
N GLN A 64 4.64 21.12 -10.42
CA GLN A 64 4.83 19.73 -10.81
C GLN A 64 3.75 18.84 -10.15
N ARG A 65 3.07 18.01 -10.95
CA ARG A 65 2.01 17.12 -10.47
C ARG A 65 2.51 16.28 -9.29
N TYR A 66 1.72 16.11 -8.23
CA TYR A 66 2.07 15.40 -6.98
C TYR A 66 3.13 16.06 -6.08
N LYS A 67 3.76 17.18 -6.46
CA LYS A 67 4.70 17.90 -5.57
C LYS A 67 4.08 18.27 -4.22
N PRO A 68 2.83 18.81 -4.13
CA PRO A 68 2.22 19.12 -2.84
C PRO A 68 2.06 17.90 -1.94
N VAL A 69 1.76 16.73 -2.52
CA VAL A 69 1.69 15.47 -1.77
C VAL A 69 3.06 15.11 -1.23
N LEU A 70 4.09 15.11 -2.09
CA LEU A 70 5.45 14.76 -1.67
C LEU A 70 5.93 15.67 -0.54
N ASP A 71 5.77 16.99 -0.68
CA ASP A 71 6.21 17.95 0.34
C ASP A 71 5.55 17.68 1.72
N ILE A 72 4.37 17.03 1.77
CA ILE A 72 3.70 16.62 3.01
C ILE A 72 4.24 15.30 3.58
N ILE A 73 4.49 14.31 2.72
CA ILE A 73 4.81 12.93 3.17
C ILE A 73 6.31 12.61 3.21
N ASP A 74 7.18 13.42 2.62
CA ASP A 74 8.59 13.07 2.44
C ASP A 74 9.34 12.88 3.77
N ASN A 75 9.04 13.75 4.74
CA ASN A 75 9.63 13.73 6.08
C ASN A 75 8.89 12.82 7.07
N VAL A 76 7.83 12.13 6.62
CA VAL A 76 7.08 11.22 7.48
C VAL A 76 7.88 9.94 7.69
N ASN A 77 8.09 9.57 8.96
CA ASN A 77 8.81 8.38 9.37
C ASN A 77 7.97 7.55 10.37
N LEU A 78 8.48 6.38 10.75
CA LEU A 78 7.78 5.46 11.65
C LEU A 78 7.51 6.05 13.04
N ASP A 79 8.39 6.92 13.55
CA ASP A 79 8.23 7.53 14.87
C ASP A 79 6.97 8.40 14.94
N TYR A 80 6.56 8.97 13.81
CA TYR A 80 5.37 9.79 13.70
C TYR A 80 4.08 9.03 14.07
N PHE A 81 4.07 7.70 13.99
CA PHE A 81 2.88 6.85 14.19
C PHE A 81 2.89 6.07 15.51
N LYS A 82 3.93 6.19 16.34
CA LYS A 82 4.10 5.37 17.55
C LYS A 82 2.97 5.50 18.57
N GLU A 83 2.42 6.69 18.74
CA GLU A 83 1.38 6.95 19.75
C GLU A 83 -0.02 6.63 19.25
N ASN A 84 -0.41 7.23 18.12
CA ASN A 84 -1.76 7.08 17.57
C ASN A 84 -1.70 7.13 16.03
N PRO A 85 -1.56 5.97 15.36
CA PRO A 85 -1.43 5.93 13.91
C PRO A 85 -2.67 6.50 13.20
N ILE A 86 -3.86 6.28 13.74
CA ILE A 86 -5.12 6.73 13.13
C ILE A 86 -5.17 8.26 13.08
N LYS A 87 -4.95 8.92 14.22
CA LYS A 87 -4.93 10.38 14.31
C LYS A 87 -3.92 10.99 13.35
N LYS A 88 -2.73 10.39 13.24
CA LYS A 88 -1.63 10.88 12.39
C LYS A 88 -1.94 10.74 10.91
N ILE A 89 -2.59 9.64 10.51
CA ILE A 89 -3.08 9.45 9.14
C ILE A 89 -4.12 10.51 8.79
N ILE A 90 -5.08 10.79 9.70
CA ILE A 90 -6.12 11.82 9.48
C ILE A 90 -5.52 13.23 9.41
N GLU A 91 -4.52 13.54 10.25
CA GLU A 91 -3.78 14.82 10.18
C GLU A 91 -3.09 15.00 8.82
N ILE A 92 -2.46 13.95 8.29
CA ILE A 92 -1.81 13.98 6.97
C ILE A 92 -2.85 14.07 5.85
N GLU A 93 -3.95 13.32 5.95
CA GLU A 93 -5.06 13.36 5.01
C GLU A 93 -5.61 14.78 4.89
N GLY A 94 -5.88 15.45 6.00
CA GLY A 94 -6.37 16.82 6.02
C GLY A 94 -5.39 17.82 5.40
N LYS A 95 -4.08 17.64 5.59
CA LYS A 95 -3.05 18.47 4.93
C LYS A 95 -3.10 18.29 3.41
N ILE A 96 -3.20 17.05 2.93
CA ILE A 96 -3.30 16.77 1.50
C ILE A 96 -4.62 17.30 0.96
N SER A 97 -5.73 17.04 1.64
CA SER A 97 -7.08 17.46 1.26
C SER A 97 -7.15 18.97 0.97
N LYS A 98 -6.60 19.79 1.88
CA LYS A 98 -6.52 21.25 1.73
C LYS A 98 -5.75 21.70 0.48
N GLN A 99 -4.68 21.00 0.10
CA GLN A 99 -3.94 21.32 -1.13
C GLN A 99 -4.75 21.07 -2.40
N TYR A 100 -5.77 20.20 -2.33
CA TYR A 100 -6.57 19.76 -3.46
C TYR A 100 -8.05 20.16 -3.38
N GLY A 101 -8.36 21.21 -2.60
CA GLY A 101 -9.70 21.80 -2.48
C GLY A 101 -10.66 20.98 -1.63
N ASP A 102 -10.20 20.56 -0.46
CA ASP A 102 -11.00 19.89 0.58
C ASP A 102 -11.70 18.61 0.10
N ARG A 103 -10.99 17.83 -0.73
CA ARG A 103 -11.48 16.56 -1.28
C ARG A 103 -11.22 15.41 -0.33
N GLY A 104 -12.08 14.39 -0.36
CA GLY A 104 -11.81 13.12 0.32
C GLY A 104 -10.62 12.40 -0.33
N VAL A 105 -9.48 12.39 0.35
CA VAL A 105 -8.22 11.81 -0.14
C VAL A 105 -7.69 10.70 0.77
N LEU A 106 -8.50 10.18 1.70
CA LEU A 106 -8.09 9.14 2.65
C LEU A 106 -7.54 7.85 1.99
N SER A 107 -8.19 7.35 0.94
CA SER A 107 -7.69 6.16 0.21
C SER A 107 -6.34 6.43 -0.45
N LEU A 108 -6.16 7.65 -1.00
CA LEU A 108 -4.90 8.06 -1.60
C LEU A 108 -3.81 8.20 -0.53
N THR A 109 -4.15 8.85 0.58
CA THR A 109 -3.25 9.12 1.70
C THR A 109 -2.72 7.82 2.28
N THR A 110 -3.61 6.88 2.62
CA THR A 110 -3.21 5.59 3.20
C THR A 110 -2.36 4.75 2.25
N LYS A 111 -2.65 4.77 0.93
CA LYS A 111 -1.82 4.07 -0.07
C LYS A 111 -0.42 4.67 -0.23
N PHE A 112 -0.31 5.99 -0.31
CA PHE A 112 1.00 6.65 -0.40
C PHE A 112 1.81 6.54 0.89
N LEU A 113 1.16 6.65 2.05
CA LEU A 113 1.82 6.41 3.33
C LEU A 113 2.28 4.96 3.47
N TRP A 114 1.46 3.98 3.06
CA TRP A 114 1.87 2.59 3.07
C TRP A 114 3.08 2.34 2.15
N LEU A 115 3.15 2.96 0.97
CA LEU A 115 4.34 2.86 0.13
C LEU A 115 5.60 3.52 0.75
N LYS A 116 5.43 4.51 1.64
CA LYS A 116 6.54 5.20 2.29
C LYS A 116 7.04 4.47 3.54
N ILE A 117 6.14 3.94 4.36
CA ILE A 117 6.46 3.41 5.70
C ILE A 117 5.88 2.01 5.97
N GLN A 118 4.96 1.52 5.15
CA GLN A 118 4.28 0.24 5.31
C GLN A 118 3.54 0.14 6.64
N HIS A 119 3.98 -0.70 7.57
CA HIS A 119 3.41 -0.81 8.91
C HIS A 119 3.74 0.43 9.75
N PRO A 120 2.80 1.06 10.49
CA PRO A 120 1.46 0.58 10.89
C PRO A 120 0.28 1.10 10.07
N VAL A 121 0.49 1.50 8.81
CA VAL A 121 -0.55 2.09 7.96
C VAL A 121 -1.42 0.99 7.34
N ILE A 122 -2.71 1.00 7.65
CA ILE A 122 -3.70 0.15 6.98
C ILE A 122 -4.28 0.91 5.79
N ILE A 123 -4.27 0.29 4.60
CA ILE A 123 -4.83 0.87 3.39
C ILE A 123 -6.35 0.97 3.50
N TYR A 124 -6.88 2.18 3.30
CA TYR A 124 -8.31 2.41 3.20
C TYR A 124 -8.77 2.23 1.76
N ASP A 125 -9.53 1.16 1.50
CA ASP A 125 -10.06 0.84 0.17
C ASP A 125 -11.58 0.60 0.22
N SER A 126 -12.30 1.06 -0.81
CA SER A 126 -13.76 0.92 -0.84
C SER A 126 -14.22 -0.53 -0.92
N GLN A 127 -13.48 -1.41 -1.61
CA GLN A 127 -13.84 -2.83 -1.68
C GLN A 127 -13.59 -3.49 -0.32
N ALA A 128 -12.45 -3.23 0.32
CA ALA A 128 -12.20 -3.74 1.66
C ALA A 128 -13.25 -3.26 2.68
N LYS A 129 -13.65 -1.98 2.59
CA LYS A 129 -14.73 -1.42 3.41
C LYS A 129 -16.07 -2.12 3.18
N ASN A 130 -16.40 -2.46 1.93
CA ASN A 130 -17.59 -3.23 1.59
C ASN A 130 -17.54 -4.65 2.18
N ALA A 131 -16.40 -5.33 2.06
CA ALA A 131 -16.21 -6.68 2.61
C ALA A 131 -16.38 -6.72 4.14
N LEU A 132 -16.01 -5.65 4.83
CA LEU A 132 -16.19 -5.51 6.27
C LEU A 132 -17.59 -5.02 6.69
N GLY A 133 -18.48 -4.73 5.73
CA GLY A 133 -19.85 -4.27 6.00
C GLY A 133 -19.95 -2.83 6.47
N LEU A 134 -18.95 -1.99 6.18
CA LEU A 134 -18.75 -0.69 6.84
C LEU A 134 -19.11 0.53 5.99
N LYS A 135 -20.05 0.45 5.03
CA LYS A 135 -20.29 1.47 3.98
C LYS A 135 -20.23 2.96 4.42
N THR A 136 -20.78 3.32 5.58
CA THR A 136 -20.80 4.71 6.10
C THR A 136 -19.83 4.96 7.27
N ALA A 137 -19.04 3.97 7.66
CA ALA A 137 -18.16 4.08 8.82
C ALA A 137 -16.98 5.05 8.58
N LEU A 138 -16.53 5.66 9.69
CA LEU A 138 -15.32 6.46 9.77
C LEU A 138 -14.06 5.59 9.68
N TYR A 139 -12.90 6.24 9.52
CA TYR A 139 -11.63 5.52 9.36
C TYR A 139 -11.25 4.73 10.61
N GLU A 140 -11.52 5.27 11.78
CA GLU A 140 -11.31 4.64 13.09
C GLU A 140 -12.00 3.28 13.14
N SER A 141 -13.31 3.25 12.87
CA SER A 141 -14.10 2.02 12.89
C SER A 141 -13.67 1.04 11.80
N TYR A 142 -13.22 1.54 10.64
CA TYR A 142 -12.61 0.70 9.61
C TYR A 142 -11.31 0.06 10.11
N TYR A 143 -10.41 0.84 10.72
CA TYR A 143 -9.12 0.37 11.22
C TYR A 143 -9.31 -0.71 12.29
N GLU A 144 -10.18 -0.48 13.26
CA GLU A 144 -10.49 -1.42 14.34
C GLU A 144 -11.08 -2.73 13.82
N LYS A 145 -12.08 -2.64 12.94
CA LYS A 145 -12.73 -3.82 12.36
C LYS A 145 -11.77 -4.60 11.47
N TRP A 146 -10.97 -3.90 10.66
CA TRP A 146 -9.93 -4.52 9.84
C TRP A 146 -8.94 -5.28 10.73
N LEU A 147 -8.47 -4.66 11.81
CA LEU A 147 -7.49 -5.27 12.72
C LEU A 147 -8.07 -6.50 13.42
N CYS A 148 -9.32 -6.41 13.89
CA CYS A 148 -10.02 -7.54 14.49
C CYS A 148 -10.15 -8.72 13.53
N GLU A 149 -10.56 -8.48 12.27
CA GLU A 149 -10.70 -9.56 11.28
C GLU A 149 -9.34 -10.09 10.79
N PHE A 150 -8.31 -9.24 10.72
CA PHE A 150 -6.94 -9.66 10.42
C PHE A 150 -6.41 -10.62 11.49
N LEU A 151 -6.56 -10.27 12.77
CA LEU A 151 -6.06 -11.09 13.90
C LEU A 151 -6.72 -12.48 13.94
N LYS A 152 -7.99 -12.59 13.54
CA LYS A 152 -8.68 -13.89 13.44
C LYS A 152 -8.08 -14.82 12.38
N ARG A 153 -7.41 -14.25 11.37
CA ARG A 153 -6.84 -14.98 10.21
C ARG A 153 -5.32 -14.92 10.15
N GLU A 154 -4.67 -14.28 11.12
CA GLU A 154 -3.25 -13.98 11.07
C GLU A 154 -2.40 -15.25 10.93
N ASN A 155 -2.76 -16.31 11.67
CA ASN A 155 -2.05 -17.59 11.60
C ASN A 155 -2.23 -18.26 10.23
N GLU A 156 -3.45 -18.30 9.69
CA GLU A 156 -3.74 -18.81 8.33
C GLU A 156 -2.91 -18.06 7.27
N ILE A 157 -2.82 -16.74 7.38
CA ILE A 157 -2.03 -15.90 6.47
C ILE A 157 -0.53 -16.21 6.59
N LYS A 158 0.00 -16.29 7.82
CA LYS A 158 1.41 -16.62 8.08
C LYS A 158 1.79 -17.96 7.45
N GLU A 159 1.00 -19.00 7.71
CA GLU A 159 1.23 -20.33 7.15
C GLU A 159 1.32 -20.30 5.62
N LYS A 160 0.39 -19.61 4.94
CA LYS A 160 0.42 -19.48 3.47
C LYS A 160 1.58 -18.63 2.97
N CYS A 161 1.97 -17.60 3.69
CA CYS A 161 3.13 -16.77 3.34
C CYS A 161 4.48 -17.50 3.52
N GLU A 162 4.58 -18.45 4.45
CA GLU A 162 5.77 -19.30 4.61
C GLU A 162 5.98 -20.26 3.43
N GLU A 163 4.87 -20.73 2.82
CA GLU A 163 4.90 -21.63 1.67
C GLU A 163 5.43 -20.94 0.39
N LEU A 164 5.34 -19.62 0.28
CA LEU A 164 5.78 -18.85 -0.90
C LEU A 164 7.26 -19.10 -1.26
N ALA A 165 8.13 -19.29 -0.27
CA ALA A 165 9.54 -19.57 -0.53
C ALA A 165 9.76 -20.94 -1.20
N LYS A 166 8.84 -21.90 -1.02
CA LYS A 166 8.91 -23.23 -1.65
C LYS A 166 8.68 -23.14 -3.16
N ILE A 167 7.82 -22.22 -3.59
CA ILE A 167 7.47 -22.00 -5.00
C ILE A 167 8.34 -20.96 -5.72
N HIS A 168 9.47 -20.53 -5.12
CA HIS A 168 10.37 -19.50 -5.67
C HIS A 168 10.81 -19.74 -7.13
N LYS A 169 10.86 -21.01 -7.58
CA LYS A 169 11.21 -21.37 -8.97
C LYS A 169 10.16 -20.91 -10.00
N TYR A 170 8.93 -20.66 -9.55
CA TYR A 170 7.80 -20.22 -10.37
C TYR A 170 7.47 -18.74 -10.19
N ALA A 171 8.14 -18.06 -9.25
CA ALA A 171 7.99 -16.62 -9.07
C ALA A 171 8.69 -15.86 -10.20
N ILE A 172 8.19 -14.68 -10.57
CA ILE A 172 8.84 -13.81 -11.56
C ILE A 172 10.20 -13.39 -11.01
N THR A 173 11.30 -13.87 -11.59
CA THR A 173 12.66 -13.71 -11.04
C THR A 173 13.47 -12.53 -11.59
N TYR A 174 12.96 -11.79 -12.58
CA TYR A 174 13.72 -10.73 -13.23
C TYR A 174 12.85 -9.52 -13.60
N GLN A 175 13.22 -8.35 -13.08
CA GLN A 175 12.77 -7.06 -13.59
C GLN A 175 13.97 -6.19 -13.96
N LYS A 176 14.21 -6.06 -15.28
CA LYS A 176 15.29 -5.25 -15.87
C LYS A 176 15.34 -3.81 -15.33
N ASN A 177 14.19 -3.26 -14.97
CA ASN A 177 14.04 -1.85 -14.57
C ASN A 177 14.20 -1.58 -13.07
N THR A 178 14.34 -2.62 -12.24
CA THR A 178 14.51 -2.46 -10.77
C THR A 178 15.90 -2.86 -10.28
N LYS A 179 16.78 -3.37 -11.17
CA LYS A 179 18.11 -3.93 -10.84
C LYS A 179 18.07 -5.05 -9.78
N ILE A 180 16.92 -5.64 -9.52
CA ILE A 180 16.78 -6.74 -8.59
C ILE A 180 16.86 -8.03 -9.40
N ASP A 181 18.06 -8.60 -9.43
CA ASP A 181 18.22 -10.01 -9.77
C ASP A 181 17.96 -10.83 -8.50
N ILE A 182 16.72 -11.27 -8.32
CA ILE A 182 16.44 -12.27 -7.29
C ILE A 182 16.90 -13.67 -7.72
N GLY A 183 17.34 -13.91 -8.96
CA GLY A 183 17.59 -15.23 -9.54
C GLY A 183 18.30 -16.22 -8.62
N LYS A 184 19.49 -15.89 -8.09
CA LYS A 184 20.24 -16.80 -7.20
C LYS A 184 19.76 -16.77 -5.74
N ASN A 185 19.09 -15.71 -5.31
CA ASN A 185 18.69 -15.49 -3.91
C ASN A 185 17.17 -15.46 -3.70
N ALA A 186 16.37 -15.87 -4.68
CA ALA A 186 14.92 -15.66 -4.72
C ALA A 186 14.24 -16.30 -3.53
N LYS A 187 14.62 -17.54 -3.21
CA LYS A 187 14.11 -18.25 -2.04
C LYS A 187 14.36 -17.48 -0.74
N LYS A 188 15.58 -16.95 -0.55
CA LYS A 188 15.96 -16.19 0.65
C LYS A 188 15.24 -14.85 0.71
N TYR A 189 15.14 -14.15 -0.42
CA TYR A 189 14.43 -12.88 -0.52
C TYR A 189 12.93 -13.04 -0.25
N ILE A 190 12.26 -13.98 -0.93
CA ILE A 190 10.84 -14.29 -0.74
C ILE A 190 10.59 -14.66 0.72
N LYS A 191 11.38 -15.58 1.29
CA LYS A 191 11.25 -15.95 2.71
C LYS A 191 11.38 -14.74 3.64
N LYS A 192 12.31 -13.81 3.35
CA LYS A 192 12.47 -12.59 4.14
C LYS A 192 11.21 -11.74 4.07
N ILE A 193 10.82 -11.30 2.87
CA ILE A 193 9.69 -10.36 2.72
C ILE A 193 8.36 -10.98 3.15
N SER A 194 8.14 -12.27 2.89
CA SER A 194 6.88 -12.93 3.21
C SER A 194 6.73 -13.23 4.70
N SER A 195 7.80 -13.12 5.50
CA SER A 195 7.74 -13.21 6.96
C SER A 195 7.41 -11.89 7.65
N GLU A 196 7.43 -10.78 6.90
CA GLU A 196 7.22 -9.45 7.47
C GLU A 196 5.74 -9.18 7.76
N LYS A 197 5.46 -8.48 8.87
CA LYS A 197 4.08 -8.15 9.27
C LYS A 197 3.33 -7.38 8.19
N TRP A 198 3.96 -6.36 7.59
CA TRP A 198 3.34 -5.58 6.51
C TRP A 198 2.97 -6.43 5.30
N PHE A 199 3.65 -7.56 5.07
CA PHE A 199 3.34 -8.45 3.96
C PHE A 199 2.04 -9.20 4.25
N HIS A 200 1.91 -9.76 5.46
CA HIS A 200 0.67 -10.41 5.92
C HIS A 200 -0.53 -9.45 5.88
N GLU A 201 -0.33 -8.21 6.33
CA GLU A 201 -1.36 -7.17 6.31
C GLU A 201 -1.85 -6.92 4.87
N ARG A 202 -0.94 -6.87 3.90
CA ARG A 202 -1.29 -6.66 2.49
C ARG A 202 -1.94 -7.87 1.81
N VAL A 203 -1.59 -9.09 2.21
CA VAL A 203 -2.32 -10.30 1.78
C VAL A 203 -3.77 -10.20 2.23
N PHE A 204 -4.01 -9.75 3.47
CA PHE A 204 -5.36 -9.57 3.99
C PHE A 204 -6.12 -8.44 3.28
N ASP A 205 -5.45 -7.33 2.95
CA ASP A 205 -6.06 -6.27 2.14
C ASP A 205 -6.54 -6.77 0.77
N ILE A 206 -5.75 -7.60 0.09
CA ILE A 206 -6.12 -8.19 -1.21
C ILE A 206 -7.28 -9.18 -1.05
N TYR A 207 -7.28 -9.97 0.02
CA TYR A 207 -8.38 -10.86 0.35
C TYR A 207 -9.70 -10.08 0.54
N LEU A 208 -9.68 -9.02 1.34
CA LEU A 208 -10.85 -8.15 1.53
C LEU A 208 -11.27 -7.46 0.22
N TRP A 209 -10.31 -7.02 -0.59
CA TRP A 209 -10.59 -6.42 -1.89
C TRP A 209 -11.36 -7.38 -2.80
N HIS A 210 -10.97 -8.66 -2.87
CA HIS A 210 -11.71 -9.67 -3.64
C HIS A 210 -13.09 -9.98 -3.06
N LYS A 211 -13.26 -9.94 -1.74
CA LYS A 211 -14.55 -10.17 -1.07
C LYS A 211 -15.57 -9.06 -1.25
N GLY A 212 -15.10 -7.82 -1.36
CA GLY A 212 -15.98 -6.65 -1.39
C GLY A 212 -16.43 -6.21 -2.78
N LYS A 213 -16.18 -7.05 -3.80
CA LYS A 213 -16.64 -6.88 -5.17
C LYS A 213 -18.13 -7.12 -5.33
#